data_AF-A0A3S1HZR3-F1
#
_entry.id   AF-A0A3S1HZR3-F1
#
_cell.length_a   1.000
_cell.length_b   1.000
_cell.length_c   1.000
_cell.angle_alpha   90.00
_cell.angle_beta   90.00
_cell.angle_gamma   90.00
#
_symmetry.space_group_name_H-M   'P 1'
#
loop_
_entity.id
_entity.type
_entity.pdbx_description
1 polymer ?
#
loop_
_entity_poly.entity_id
_entity_poly.type
_entity_poly.pdbx_seq_one_letter_code
_entity_poly.pdbx_strand_id
1 'polypeptide(L)'
;FVFCEPAGAPSLSESLATGKRIKLARVDNFVDGAAVAEIGREPLRHLRDFAAEAVRLIPENRLCATMIEMLNVEGVVLEPAGALAIDALKDFSKKEIRGKTIVAVVSGGNFDFERLPDVKERALRFEGLKKYFIIRFPQRPGALRDFLELLGPDDDIARFEYLKKSARNFGSVLIGIETKDRRNFELLNANFEAEGVQYQDITDNETLAGFII
;
A
#
# COMPACT_ATOMS: atom_id res chain seq x y z
N PHE A 1 20.63 12.22 -13.53
CA PHE A 1 19.18 12.10 -13.69
C PHE A 1 18.73 10.81 -13.04
N VAL A 2 17.54 10.82 -12.45
CA VAL A 2 16.88 9.65 -11.90
C VAL A 2 15.50 9.62 -12.54
N PHE A 3 15.10 8.47 -13.03
CA PHE A 3 13.79 8.24 -13.62
C PHE A 3 12.96 7.39 -12.66
N CYS A 4 11.65 7.47 -12.76
CA CYS A 4 10.75 6.73 -11.88
C CYS A 4 9.70 6.02 -12.73
N GLU A 5 9.48 4.74 -12.48
CA GLU A 5 8.40 3.95 -13.06
C GLU A 5 7.64 3.24 -11.93
N PRO A 6 6.33 2.97 -12.09
CA PRO A 6 5.64 2.04 -11.20
C PRO A 6 6.26 0.64 -11.35
N ALA A 7 6.39 -0.09 -10.24
CA ALA A 7 6.98 -1.42 -10.22
C ALA A 7 6.21 -2.43 -11.10
N GLY A 8 4.90 -2.24 -11.25
CA GLY A 8 4.03 -3.01 -12.12
C GLY A 8 4.05 -2.61 -13.60
N ALA A 9 4.79 -1.56 -14.00
CA ALA A 9 4.97 -1.19 -15.42
C ALA A 9 6.41 -0.70 -15.76
N PRO A 10 7.46 -1.51 -15.55
CA PRO A 10 8.86 -1.09 -15.65
C PRO A 10 9.42 -1.07 -17.09
N SER A 11 8.73 -0.44 -18.04
CA SER A 11 9.05 -0.59 -19.47
C SER A 11 10.37 0.04 -19.91
N LEU A 12 10.76 1.18 -19.32
CA LEU A 12 12.05 1.83 -19.52
C LEU A 12 13.15 1.00 -18.86
N SER A 13 12.98 0.65 -17.59
CA SER A 13 13.97 -0.12 -16.82
C SER A 13 14.36 -1.40 -17.53
N GLU A 14 13.38 -2.19 -17.95
CA GLU A 14 13.62 -3.45 -18.67
C GLU A 14 14.22 -3.22 -20.07
N SER A 15 13.81 -2.16 -20.76
CA SER A 15 14.38 -1.83 -22.07
C SER A 15 15.86 -1.40 -21.98
N LEU A 16 16.23 -0.68 -20.92
CA LEU A 16 17.62 -0.31 -20.64
C LEU A 16 18.45 -1.53 -20.25
N ALA A 17 17.93 -2.38 -19.36
CA ALA A 17 18.63 -3.58 -18.89
C ALA A 17 18.93 -4.57 -20.04
N THR A 18 18.01 -4.72 -20.98
CA THR A 18 18.18 -5.60 -22.15
C THR A 18 18.87 -4.95 -23.34
N GLY A 19 19.06 -3.62 -23.30
CA GLY A 19 19.57 -2.82 -24.42
C GLY A 19 18.65 -2.80 -25.65
N LYS A 20 17.38 -3.20 -25.49
CA LYS A 20 16.40 -3.33 -26.59
C LYS A 20 15.03 -2.83 -26.13
N ARG A 21 14.25 -2.28 -27.05
CA ARG A 21 12.86 -1.91 -26.76
C ARG A 21 12.04 -3.19 -26.54
N ILE A 22 11.52 -3.38 -25.33
CA ILE A 22 10.70 -4.56 -25.01
C ILE A 22 9.26 -4.18 -24.69
N LYS A 23 8.35 -5.10 -25.01
CA LYS A 23 6.95 -5.03 -24.61
C LYS A 23 6.72 -5.95 -23.41
N LEU A 24 6.26 -5.37 -22.31
CA LEU A 24 5.87 -6.08 -21.10
C LEU A 24 4.68 -7.00 -21.38
N ALA A 25 4.71 -8.21 -20.82
CA ALA A 25 3.62 -9.18 -20.97
C ALA A 25 2.40 -8.83 -20.11
N ARG A 26 2.63 -8.16 -18.98
CA ARG A 26 1.61 -7.69 -18.04
C ARG A 26 1.99 -6.31 -17.54
N VAL A 27 0.97 -5.50 -17.27
CA VAL A 27 1.09 -4.14 -16.75
C VAL A 27 0.04 -3.96 -15.67
N ASP A 28 0.45 -3.43 -14.52
CA ASP A 28 -0.49 -2.88 -13.55
C ASP A 28 -0.93 -1.47 -14.01
N ASN A 29 -2.25 -1.26 -14.09
CA ASN A 29 -2.84 -0.02 -14.55
C ASN A 29 -3.16 0.96 -13.41
N PHE A 30 -2.74 0.69 -12.16
CA PHE A 30 -2.99 1.58 -11.04
C PHE A 30 -2.41 2.98 -11.25
N VAL A 31 -1.20 3.05 -11.82
CA VAL A 31 -0.51 4.29 -12.20
C VAL A 31 -0.70 4.54 -13.69
N ASP A 32 -1.95 4.77 -14.08
CA ASP A 32 -2.39 4.95 -15.48
C ASP A 32 -1.51 5.88 -16.33
N GLY A 33 -1.12 7.04 -15.81
CA GLY A 33 -0.24 8.01 -16.49
C GLY A 33 1.19 7.50 -16.77
N ALA A 34 1.60 6.41 -16.12
CA ALA A 34 2.91 5.77 -16.29
C ALA A 34 2.83 4.26 -16.59
N ALA A 35 1.62 3.70 -16.77
CA ALA A 35 1.37 2.28 -17.05
C ALA A 35 1.64 1.94 -18.52
N VAL A 36 2.88 2.14 -18.96
CA VAL A 36 3.28 1.97 -20.36
C VAL A 36 3.79 0.55 -20.58
N ALA A 37 3.12 -0.23 -21.43
CA ALA A 37 3.55 -1.61 -21.72
C ALA A 37 4.83 -1.70 -22.56
N GLU A 38 5.10 -0.70 -23.40
CA GLU A 38 6.27 -0.66 -24.26
C GLU A 38 6.67 0.79 -24.47
N ILE A 39 7.80 1.21 -23.88
CA ILE A 39 8.29 2.58 -23.98
C ILE A 39 8.33 3.06 -25.44
N GLY A 40 8.03 4.33 -25.70
CA GLY A 40 8.12 4.90 -27.05
C GLY A 40 9.52 4.79 -27.66
N ARG A 41 9.60 4.63 -28.99
CA ARG A 41 10.89 4.53 -29.72
C ARG A 41 11.76 5.77 -29.53
N GLU A 42 11.17 6.95 -29.66
CA GLU A 42 11.87 8.23 -29.51
C GLU A 42 12.34 8.49 -28.06
N PRO A 43 11.49 8.34 -27.02
CA PRO A 43 11.95 8.41 -25.64
C PRO A 43 13.12 7.46 -25.35
N LEU A 44 13.02 6.19 -25.75
CA LEU A 44 14.10 5.23 -25.54
C LEU A 44 15.38 5.64 -26.28
N ARG A 45 15.28 6.18 -27.51
CA ARG A 45 16.45 6.68 -28.25
C ARG A 45 17.22 7.74 -27.46
N HIS A 46 16.53 8.61 -26.74
CA HIS A 46 17.13 9.66 -25.91
C HIS A 46 17.61 9.15 -24.54
N LEU A 47 17.06 8.05 -24.04
CA LEU A 47 17.34 7.51 -22.71
C LEU A 47 18.30 6.30 -22.72
N ARG A 48 18.61 5.72 -23.89
CA ARG A 48 19.37 4.47 -24.04
C ARG A 48 20.76 4.47 -23.41
N ASP A 49 21.37 5.65 -23.24
CA ASP A 49 22.73 5.80 -22.71
C ASP A 49 22.74 5.85 -21.16
N PHE A 50 21.57 5.86 -20.52
CA PHE A 50 21.44 5.72 -19.08
C PHE A 50 21.47 4.25 -18.66
N ALA A 51 22.07 3.99 -17.49
CA ALA A 51 22.04 2.69 -16.86
C ALA A 51 20.62 2.38 -16.33
N ALA A 52 20.24 1.10 -16.32
CA ALA A 52 18.91 0.68 -15.83
C ALA A 52 18.70 1.08 -14.35
N GLU A 53 19.77 1.11 -13.56
CA GLU A 53 19.77 1.51 -12.15
C GLU A 53 19.46 3.00 -11.94
N ALA A 54 19.47 3.80 -13.00
CA ALA A 54 18.98 5.18 -12.98
C ALA A 54 17.45 5.25 -12.90
N VAL A 55 16.74 4.15 -13.18
CA VAL A 55 15.28 4.04 -13.04
C VAL A 55 14.96 3.44 -11.67
N ARG A 56 14.16 4.16 -10.87
CA ARG A 56 13.62 3.69 -9.61
C ARG A 56 12.23 3.10 -9.86
N LEU A 57 12.06 1.85 -9.44
CA LEU A 57 10.78 1.14 -9.51
C LEU A 57 10.03 1.34 -8.19
N ILE A 58 8.89 2.02 -8.28
CA ILE A 58 8.13 2.47 -7.13
C ILE A 58 6.97 1.52 -6.87
N PRO A 59 6.87 0.90 -5.67
CA PRO A 59 5.73 0.08 -5.30
C PRO A 59 4.45 0.93 -5.23
N GLU A 60 3.39 0.49 -5.90
CA GLU A 60 2.12 1.20 -6.03
C GLU A 60 1.44 1.44 -4.68
N ASN A 61 1.53 0.47 -3.76
CA ASN A 61 0.96 0.63 -2.43
C ASN A 61 1.77 1.60 -1.56
N ARG A 62 3.09 1.71 -1.76
CA ARG A 62 3.93 2.75 -1.11
C ARG A 62 3.59 4.14 -1.63
N LEU A 63 3.39 4.23 -2.94
CA LEU A 63 2.99 5.46 -3.64
C LEU A 63 1.69 6.03 -3.07
N CYS A 64 0.73 5.17 -2.70
CA CYS A 64 -0.51 5.59 -2.04
C CYS A 64 -0.24 6.37 -0.74
N ALA A 65 0.71 5.91 0.09
CA ALA A 65 1.07 6.61 1.33
C ALA A 65 1.65 8.00 1.02
N THR A 66 2.50 8.12 0.00
CA THR A 66 3.04 9.41 -0.46
C THR A 66 1.93 10.35 -0.95
N MET A 67 0.92 9.85 -1.66
CA MET A 67 -0.22 10.67 -2.09
C MET A 67 -1.01 11.20 -0.89
N ILE A 68 -1.28 10.36 0.12
CA ILE A 68 -1.98 10.76 1.35
C ILE A 68 -1.16 11.76 2.17
N GLU A 69 0.15 11.54 2.28
CA GLU A 69 1.09 12.43 2.96
C GLU A 69 1.08 13.84 2.32
N MET A 70 1.21 13.91 1.00
CA MET A 70 1.22 15.18 0.26
C MET A 70 -0.12 15.92 0.37
N LEU A 71 -1.24 15.19 0.38
CA LEU A 71 -2.56 15.78 0.59
C LEU A 71 -2.70 16.35 2.01
N ASN A 72 -2.32 15.58 3.03
CA ASN A 72 -2.56 15.94 4.43
C ASN A 72 -1.56 16.96 4.99
N VAL A 73 -0.30 16.89 4.57
CA VAL A 73 0.79 17.71 5.12
C VAL A 73 1.02 18.95 4.25
N GLU A 74 1.13 18.76 2.94
CA GLU A 74 1.46 19.85 2.01
C GLU A 74 0.22 20.49 1.37
N GLY A 75 -0.96 19.88 1.50
CA GLY A 75 -2.19 20.34 0.85
C GLY A 75 -2.18 20.17 -0.67
N VAL A 76 -1.30 19.31 -1.21
CA VAL A 76 -1.12 19.10 -2.64
C VAL A 76 -1.82 17.81 -3.08
N VAL A 77 -2.74 17.95 -4.02
CA VAL A 77 -3.42 16.81 -4.66
C VAL A 77 -2.52 16.24 -5.75
N LEU A 78 -2.18 14.97 -5.62
CA LEU A 78 -1.38 14.23 -6.60
C LEU A 78 -2.23 13.12 -7.22
N GLU A 79 -2.07 12.93 -8.53
CA GLU A 79 -2.43 11.66 -9.16
C GLU A 79 -1.28 10.64 -8.96
N PRO A 80 -1.51 9.33 -9.18
CA PRO A 80 -0.47 8.32 -8.95
C PRO A 80 0.85 8.63 -9.69
N ALA A 81 0.80 8.96 -10.98
CA ALA A 81 2.01 9.27 -11.74
C ALA A 81 2.73 10.52 -11.20
N GLY A 82 1.97 11.53 -10.77
CA GLY A 82 2.49 12.77 -10.17
C GLY A 82 3.26 12.55 -8.86
N ALA A 83 2.98 11.46 -8.14
CA ALA A 83 3.65 11.13 -6.88
C ALA A 83 4.96 10.33 -7.06
N LEU A 84 5.23 9.75 -8.24
CA LEU A 84 6.37 8.86 -8.45
C LEU A 84 7.72 9.50 -8.09
N ALA A 85 7.95 10.73 -8.56
CA ALA A 85 9.22 11.43 -8.34
C ALA A 85 9.43 11.81 -6.86
N ILE A 86 8.34 12.11 -6.14
CA ILE A 86 8.37 12.42 -4.71
C ILE A 86 8.65 11.14 -3.92
N ASP A 87 7.93 10.06 -4.23
CA ASP A 87 8.09 8.77 -3.56
C ASP A 87 9.51 8.20 -3.72
N ALA A 88 10.10 8.34 -4.91
CA ALA A 88 11.47 7.92 -5.20
C ALA A 88 12.52 8.54 -4.28
N LEU A 89 12.25 9.70 -3.67
CA LEU A 89 13.15 10.31 -2.69
C LEU A 89 13.37 9.42 -1.46
N LYS A 90 12.38 8.57 -1.12
CA LYS A 90 12.45 7.61 0.00
C LYS A 90 13.51 6.52 -0.23
N ASP A 91 13.91 6.28 -1.47
CA ASP A 91 14.93 5.28 -1.83
C ASP A 91 16.37 5.81 -1.73
N PHE A 92 16.55 7.12 -1.49
CA PHE A 92 17.89 7.69 -1.32
C PHE A 92 18.30 7.68 0.14
N SER A 93 19.54 7.24 0.40
CA SER A 93 20.14 7.42 1.71
C SER A 93 20.39 8.90 2.00
N LYS A 94 20.34 9.29 3.28
CA LYS A 94 20.66 10.66 3.71
C LYS A 94 22.03 11.12 3.19
N LYS A 95 23.00 10.22 3.07
CA LYS A 95 24.35 10.53 2.57
C LYS A 95 24.33 10.92 1.08
N GLU A 96 23.49 10.28 0.27
CA GLU A 96 23.42 10.54 -1.17
C GLU A 96 22.85 11.92 -1.49
N ILE A 97 21.94 12.42 -0.65
CA ILE A 97 21.20 13.67 -0.90
C ILE A 97 21.70 14.87 -0.09
N ARG A 98 22.51 14.63 0.95
CA ARG A 98 23.00 15.72 1.83
C ARG A 98 23.74 16.79 1.04
N GLY A 99 23.32 18.05 1.23
CA GLY A 99 23.96 19.22 0.63
C GLY A 99 23.67 19.40 -0.87
N LYS A 100 22.76 18.61 -1.45
CA LYS A 100 22.36 18.74 -2.85
C LYS A 100 21.02 19.46 -2.96
N THR A 101 20.89 20.27 -4.01
CA THR A 101 19.58 20.75 -4.45
C THR A 101 18.95 19.67 -5.33
N ILE A 102 17.77 19.20 -4.93
CA ILE A 102 17.01 18.18 -5.66
C ILE A 102 15.77 18.84 -6.23
N VAL A 103 15.51 18.58 -7.51
CA VAL A 103 14.29 19.01 -8.20
C VAL A 103 13.52 17.75 -8.56
N ALA A 104 12.35 17.58 -7.95
CA ALA A 104 11.40 16.52 -8.29
C ALA A 104 10.28 17.12 -9.16
N VAL A 105 9.92 16.42 -10.23
CA VAL A 105 8.85 16.86 -11.14
C VAL A 105 7.55 16.19 -10.73
N VAL A 106 6.59 17.00 -10.29
CA VAL A 106 5.20 16.58 -10.10
C VAL A 106 4.50 16.67 -11.45
N SER A 107 4.26 15.52 -12.08
CA SER A 107 3.77 15.47 -13.47
C SER A 107 2.27 15.73 -13.62
N GLY A 108 1.48 15.58 -12.55
CA GLY A 108 0.04 15.77 -12.59
C GLY A 108 -0.64 15.70 -11.22
N GLY A 109 -1.90 16.11 -11.20
CA GLY A 109 -2.74 16.20 -10.00
C GLY A 109 -4.22 15.94 -10.29
N ASN A 110 -4.53 15.33 -11.44
CA ASN A 110 -5.90 15.03 -11.82
C ASN A 110 -6.37 13.76 -11.11
N PHE A 111 -6.68 13.89 -9.82
CA PHE A 111 -7.10 12.80 -8.97
C PHE A 111 -8.59 12.90 -8.63
N ASP A 112 -9.30 11.79 -8.80
CA ASP A 112 -10.69 11.65 -8.39
C ASP A 112 -10.77 11.38 -6.88
N PHE A 113 -11.37 12.31 -6.13
CA PHE A 113 -11.53 12.20 -4.69
C PHE A 113 -12.41 11.01 -4.28
N GLU A 114 -13.26 10.48 -5.16
CA GLU A 114 -14.02 9.26 -4.89
C GLU A 114 -13.10 8.03 -4.73
N ARG A 115 -11.88 8.07 -5.27
CA ARG A 115 -10.86 7.02 -5.12
C ARG A 115 -10.02 7.15 -3.84
N LEU A 116 -10.18 8.24 -3.08
CA LEU A 116 -9.37 8.50 -1.89
C LEU A 116 -9.49 7.41 -0.81
N PRO A 117 -10.68 6.84 -0.52
CA PRO A 117 -10.80 5.73 0.42
C PRO A 117 -9.96 4.52 0.03
N ASP A 118 -9.94 4.14 -1.26
CA ASP A 118 -9.15 3.01 -1.76
C ASP A 118 -7.64 3.27 -1.66
N VAL A 119 -7.21 4.51 -1.94
CA VAL A 119 -5.80 4.91 -1.79
C VAL A 119 -5.40 4.87 -0.32
N LYS A 120 -6.24 5.38 0.58
CA LYS A 120 -6.01 5.32 2.02
C LYS A 120 -5.92 3.88 2.52
N GLU A 121 -6.82 3.01 2.05
CA GLU A 121 -6.84 1.59 2.40
C GLU A 121 -5.53 0.89 2.00
N ARG A 122 -5.08 1.09 0.76
CA ARG A 122 -3.81 0.54 0.26
C ARG A 122 -2.60 1.07 1.03
N ALA A 123 -2.58 2.37 1.34
CA ALA A 123 -1.52 3.01 2.11
C ALA A 123 -1.41 2.41 3.51
N LEU A 124 -2.51 2.36 4.26
CA LEU A 124 -2.52 1.85 5.64
C LEU A 124 -2.11 0.38 5.72
N ARG A 125 -2.58 -0.45 4.78
CA ARG A 125 -2.16 -1.86 4.70
C ARG A 125 -0.68 -1.99 4.41
N PHE A 126 -0.15 -1.21 3.47
CA PHE A 126 1.28 -1.23 3.12
C PHE A 126 2.18 -0.79 4.27
N GLU A 127 1.77 0.23 5.02
CA GLU A 127 2.52 0.71 6.19
C GLU A 127 2.41 -0.23 7.40
N GLY A 128 1.54 -1.24 7.32
CA GLY A 128 1.25 -2.15 8.42
C GLY A 128 0.43 -1.50 9.54
N LEU A 129 -0.30 -0.42 9.22
CA LEU A 129 -1.15 0.33 10.14
C LEU A 129 -2.60 -0.16 10.11
N LYS A 130 -2.96 -1.03 9.17
CA LYS A 130 -4.29 -1.66 9.10
C LYS A 130 -4.18 -3.14 8.80
N LYS A 131 -4.93 -3.94 9.55
CA LYS A 131 -5.03 -5.39 9.38
C LYS A 131 -6.46 -5.89 9.44
N TYR A 132 -6.70 -7.02 8.80
CA TYR A 132 -7.97 -7.73 8.80
C TYR A 132 -7.82 -9.11 9.39
N PHE A 133 -8.70 -9.45 10.33
CA PHE A 133 -8.73 -10.72 11.02
C PHE A 133 -10.08 -11.39 10.85
N ILE A 134 -10.07 -12.72 10.71
CA ILE A 134 -11.25 -13.55 10.98
C ILE A 134 -11.09 -14.13 12.37
N ILE A 135 -11.97 -13.76 13.29
CA ILE A 135 -11.92 -14.18 14.69
C ILE A 135 -13.11 -15.10 15.00
N ARG A 136 -12.84 -16.16 15.78
CA ARG A 136 -13.90 -16.98 16.36
C ARG A 136 -14.41 -16.34 17.65
N PHE A 137 -15.59 -15.75 17.54
CA PHE A 137 -16.19 -14.98 18.61
C PHE A 137 -17.11 -15.83 19.49
N PRO A 138 -16.94 -15.87 20.82
CA PRO A 138 -17.85 -16.55 21.73
C PRO A 138 -19.25 -15.95 21.68
N GLN A 139 -20.30 -16.77 21.58
CA GLN A 139 -21.69 -16.31 21.66
C GLN A 139 -22.18 -16.29 23.11
N ARG A 140 -21.57 -15.43 23.94
CA ARG A 140 -21.98 -15.19 25.34
C ARG A 140 -22.06 -13.69 25.65
N PRO A 141 -22.88 -13.28 26.63
CA PRO A 141 -22.85 -11.92 27.15
C PRO A 141 -21.43 -11.51 27.57
N GLY A 142 -21.04 -10.28 27.27
CA GLY A 142 -19.72 -9.73 27.62
C GLY A 142 -18.59 -10.01 26.63
N ALA A 143 -18.73 -10.95 25.67
CA ALA A 143 -17.64 -11.32 24.77
C ALA A 143 -17.05 -10.14 23.96
N LEU A 144 -17.88 -9.16 23.58
CA LEU A 144 -17.40 -7.93 22.92
C LEU A 144 -16.60 -7.03 23.85
N ARG A 145 -17.03 -6.92 25.10
CA ARG A 145 -16.27 -6.16 26.09
C ARG A 145 -14.91 -6.80 26.33
N ASP A 146 -14.88 -8.12 26.55
CA ASP A 146 -13.64 -8.87 26.77
C ASP A 146 -12.68 -8.69 25.58
N PHE A 147 -13.19 -8.72 24.34
CA PHE A 147 -12.39 -8.44 23.14
C PHE A 147 -11.83 -7.02 23.10
N LEU A 148 -12.64 -6.01 23.45
CA LEU A 148 -12.19 -4.62 23.50
C LEU A 148 -11.08 -4.39 24.54
N GLU A 149 -11.07 -5.17 25.63
CA GLU A 149 -10.02 -5.14 26.65
C GLU A 149 -8.67 -5.70 26.13
N LEU A 150 -8.65 -6.38 24.96
CA LEU A 150 -7.42 -6.85 24.30
C LEU A 150 -6.76 -5.79 23.40
N LEU A 151 -7.52 -4.78 22.99
CA LEU A 151 -7.05 -3.72 22.11
C LEU A 151 -6.16 -2.74 22.87
N GLY A 152 -5.12 -2.24 22.19
CA GLY A 152 -4.30 -1.15 22.70
C GLY A 152 -5.04 0.20 22.68
N PRO A 153 -4.50 1.21 23.38
CA PRO A 153 -5.11 2.55 23.43
C PRO A 153 -5.11 3.30 22.09
N ASP A 154 -4.33 2.83 21.12
CA ASP A 154 -4.23 3.40 19.77
C ASP A 154 -4.84 2.49 18.70
N ASP A 155 -5.52 1.40 19.10
CA ASP A 155 -6.13 0.45 18.17
C ASP A 155 -7.62 0.76 18.00
N ASP A 156 -8.01 1.05 16.76
CA ASP A 156 -9.39 1.38 16.38
C ASP A 156 -10.01 0.25 15.56
N ILE A 157 -11.24 -0.14 15.90
CA ILE A 157 -12.02 -1.06 15.07
C ILE A 157 -12.58 -0.29 13.88
N ALA A 158 -11.94 -0.47 12.72
CA ALA A 158 -12.36 0.13 11.45
C ALA A 158 -13.45 -0.66 10.73
N ARG A 159 -13.57 -1.97 11.02
CA ARG A 159 -14.61 -2.84 10.45
C ARG A 159 -14.98 -3.95 11.42
N PHE A 160 -16.27 -4.28 11.49
CA PHE A 160 -16.76 -5.38 12.32
C PHE A 160 -17.99 -6.02 11.68
N GLU A 161 -17.84 -7.24 11.17
CA GLU A 161 -18.90 -7.95 10.44
C GLU A 161 -19.07 -9.40 10.90
N TYR A 162 -20.29 -9.80 11.23
CA TYR A 162 -20.62 -11.18 11.54
C TYR A 162 -20.79 -12.02 10.28
N LEU A 163 -19.88 -12.97 10.05
CA LEU A 163 -19.93 -13.95 8.97
C LEU A 163 -20.75 -15.18 9.44
N LYS A 164 -22.08 -15.08 9.40
CA LYS A 164 -22.97 -16.13 9.91
C LYS A 164 -23.00 -17.34 8.96
N LYS A 165 -22.66 -18.56 9.43
CA LYS A 165 -22.97 -19.82 8.70
C LYS A 165 -23.58 -20.97 9.53
N SER A 166 -23.72 -20.89 10.86
CA SER A 166 -24.43 -21.92 11.65
C SER A 166 -24.63 -21.52 13.13
N ALA A 167 -25.66 -22.08 13.77
CA ALA A 167 -26.05 -21.88 15.16
C ALA A 167 -25.21 -22.73 16.15
N ARG A 168 -23.89 -22.49 16.20
CA ARG A 168 -23.01 -23.04 17.26
C ARG A 168 -22.61 -21.94 18.25
N ASN A 169 -22.06 -22.35 19.40
CA ASN A 169 -21.58 -21.47 20.49
C ASN A 169 -20.52 -20.41 20.08
N PHE A 170 -20.04 -20.44 18.83
CA PHE A 170 -19.06 -19.49 18.28
C PHE A 170 -19.52 -18.99 16.91
N GLY A 171 -19.40 -17.68 16.67
CA GLY A 171 -19.56 -17.05 15.36
C GLY A 171 -18.21 -16.69 14.74
N SER A 172 -18.14 -16.62 13.41
CA SER A 172 -16.98 -16.02 12.72
C SER A 172 -17.25 -14.52 12.54
N VAL A 173 -16.29 -13.69 12.92
CA VAL A 173 -16.35 -12.24 12.77
C VAL A 173 -15.17 -11.79 11.95
N LEU A 174 -15.43 -11.01 10.89
CA LEU A 174 -14.41 -10.22 10.22
C LEU A 174 -14.21 -8.94 11.02
N ILE A 175 -12.98 -8.67 11.43
CA ILE A 175 -12.60 -7.44 12.12
C ILE A 175 -11.48 -6.77 11.34
N GLY A 176 -11.65 -5.50 10.99
CA GLY A 176 -10.59 -4.63 10.50
C GLY A 176 -10.13 -3.74 11.65
N ILE A 177 -8.82 -3.71 11.91
CA ILE A 177 -8.22 -2.92 12.99
C ILE A 177 -7.21 -1.96 12.35
N GLU A 178 -7.33 -0.68 12.70
CA GLU A 178 -6.36 0.37 12.39
C GLU A 178 -5.57 0.70 13.65
N THR A 179 -4.29 1.04 13.51
CA THR A 179 -3.43 1.45 14.62
C THR A 179 -2.48 2.56 14.20
N LYS A 180 -1.93 3.30 15.16
CA LYS A 180 -0.95 4.37 14.89
C LYS A 180 0.49 3.85 14.74
N ASP A 181 0.77 2.64 15.23
CA ASP A 181 2.09 2.01 15.15
C ASP A 181 1.95 0.52 14.83
N ARG A 182 2.56 0.07 13.72
CA ARG A 182 2.52 -1.34 13.31
C ARG A 182 2.99 -2.33 14.39
N ARG A 183 3.84 -1.89 15.33
CA ARG A 183 4.31 -2.71 16.47
C ARG A 183 3.17 -3.09 17.41
N ASN A 184 2.08 -2.32 17.44
CA ASN A 184 0.91 -2.64 18.26
C ASN A 184 0.26 -3.96 17.84
N PHE A 185 0.36 -4.35 16.56
CA PHE A 185 -0.13 -5.67 16.13
C PHE A 185 0.66 -6.84 16.74
N GLU A 186 1.92 -6.66 17.12
CA GLU A 186 2.68 -7.69 17.83
C GLU A 186 2.10 -7.89 19.24
N LEU A 187 1.75 -6.79 19.92
CA LEU A 187 1.11 -6.82 21.23
C LEU A 187 -0.30 -7.43 21.15
N LEU A 188 -1.10 -7.01 20.16
CA LEU A 188 -2.45 -7.52 19.97
C LEU A 188 -2.45 -9.04 19.70
N ASN A 189 -1.54 -9.51 18.85
CA ASN A 189 -1.39 -10.94 18.60
C ASN A 189 -0.99 -11.70 19.88
N ALA A 190 -0.08 -11.15 20.68
CA ALA A 190 0.29 -11.75 21.97
C ALA A 190 -0.90 -11.82 22.94
N ASN A 191 -1.75 -10.80 22.98
CA ASN A 191 -2.97 -10.79 23.79
C ASN A 191 -3.98 -11.85 23.29
N PHE A 192 -4.14 -12.00 21.98
CA PHE A 192 -4.98 -13.05 21.39
C PHE A 192 -4.51 -14.44 21.80
N GLU A 193 -3.21 -14.72 21.72
CA GLU A 193 -2.63 -16.00 22.13
C GLU A 193 -2.78 -16.25 23.63
N ALA A 194 -2.55 -15.24 24.47
CA ALA A 194 -2.67 -15.35 25.92
C ALA A 194 -4.11 -15.68 26.38
N GLU A 195 -5.11 -15.11 25.70
CA GLU A 195 -6.54 -15.33 25.98
C GLU A 195 -7.15 -16.48 25.18
N GLY A 196 -6.35 -17.20 24.39
CA GLY A 196 -6.80 -18.33 23.58
C GLY A 196 -7.79 -17.96 22.48
N VAL A 197 -7.74 -16.72 21.99
CA VAL A 197 -8.55 -16.23 20.88
C VAL A 197 -8.10 -16.92 19.60
N GLN A 198 -9.02 -17.64 18.94
CA GLN A 198 -8.72 -18.21 17.62
C GLN A 198 -8.95 -17.16 16.54
N TYR A 199 -7.87 -16.78 15.85
CA TYR A 199 -7.91 -15.79 14.79
C TYR A 199 -7.12 -16.24 13.55
N GLN A 200 -7.40 -15.59 12.43
CA GLN A 200 -6.63 -15.71 11.20
C GLN A 200 -6.40 -14.30 10.64
N ASP A 201 -5.15 -13.89 10.49
CA ASP A 201 -4.78 -12.68 9.74
C ASP A 201 -4.98 -12.94 8.23
N ILE A 202 -5.85 -12.16 7.60
CA ILE A 202 -6.17 -12.26 6.18
C ILE A 202 -5.71 -11.03 5.39
N THR A 203 -4.92 -10.14 6.00
CA THR A 203 -4.55 -8.84 5.42
C THR A 203 -3.88 -8.98 4.06
N ASP A 204 -3.04 -9.99 3.87
CA ASP A 204 -2.30 -10.23 2.62
C ASP A 204 -2.94 -11.33 1.75
N ASN A 205 -4.13 -11.82 2.11
CA ASN A 205 -4.84 -12.80 1.29
C ASN A 205 -5.63 -12.07 0.18
N GLU A 206 -5.00 -11.87 -0.98
CA GLU A 206 -5.60 -11.14 -2.12
C GLU A 206 -6.97 -11.69 -2.55
N THR A 207 -7.16 -13.01 -2.49
CA THR A 207 -8.43 -13.64 -2.85
C THR A 207 -9.53 -13.25 -1.87
N LEU A 208 -9.29 -13.40 -0.57
CA LEU A 208 -10.27 -13.01 0.45
C LEU A 208 -10.47 -11.50 0.51
N ALA A 209 -9.41 -10.73 0.34
CA ALA A 209 -9.49 -9.28 0.24
C ALA A 209 -10.44 -8.87 -0.89
N GLY A 210 -10.28 -9.38 -2.12
CA GLY A 210 -11.17 -9.02 -3.22
C GLY A 210 -12.64 -9.43 -3.07
N PHE A 211 -12.96 -10.39 -2.19
CA PHE A 211 -14.34 -10.80 -1.90
C PHE A 211 -14.97 -10.07 -0.72
N ILE A 212 -14.15 -9.60 0.22
CA ILE A 212 -14.60 -9.21 1.56
C ILE A 212 -14.21 -7.77 1.85
N ILE A 213 -13.01 -7.32 1.48
CA ILE A 213 -12.44 -6.00 1.78
C ILE A 213 -12.78 -5.04 0.66
#